data_AF-A0A2S8SWX7-F1
#
_entry.id   AF-A0A2S8SWX7-F1
#
_cell.length_a   1.000
_cell.length_b   1.000
_cell.length_c   1.000
_cell.angle_alpha   90.00
_cell.angle_beta   90.00
_cell.angle_gamma   90.00
#
_symmetry.space_group_name_H-M   'P 1'
#
loop_
_entity.id
_entity.type
_entity.pdbx_description
1 polymer ?
#
loop_
_entity_poly.entity_id
_entity_poly.type
_entity_poly.pdbx_seq_one_letter_code
_entity_poly.pdbx_strand_id
1 'polypeptide(L)'
;MWPECKALGIAAISYKPLAEVDLSQHERGEPLEKWSLLKSAQKLSLEAVAYEMQEGDIIYVKQGPAIISRGEVQAPYKFESGLDLRDEKGIPWPHQVPVIWEPYFLAAKISLGAEMSTVKRLTPEDIEKLEKMFRVFDHAKHRKKVEIMVKEQAEIDAAEIEAEEQAEIDAKADIAAYKADAQKVGA
;
A
#
# COMPACT_ATOMS: atom_id res chain seq x y z
N MET A 1 6.43 11.31 6.76
CA MET A 1 7.27 10.54 5.82
C MET A 1 6.60 9.28 5.32
N TRP A 2 6.11 8.38 6.19
CA TRP A 2 5.46 7.16 5.70
C TRP A 2 4.24 7.43 4.78
N PRO A 3 3.27 8.30 5.15
CA PRO A 3 2.11 8.57 4.30
C PRO A 3 2.49 9.04 2.88
N GLU A 4 3.51 9.90 2.78
CA GLU A 4 4.01 10.46 1.53
C GLU A 4 4.69 9.39 0.67
N CYS A 5 5.57 8.57 1.25
CA CYS A 5 6.19 7.43 0.57
C CYS A 5 5.15 6.43 0.06
N LYS A 6 4.10 6.16 0.85
CA LYS A 6 3.00 5.27 0.46
C LYS A 6 2.25 5.83 -0.75
N ALA A 7 1.89 7.10 -0.71
CA ALA A 7 1.15 7.76 -1.80
C ALA A 7 1.95 7.81 -3.11
N LEU A 8 3.28 7.99 -3.00
CA LEU A 8 4.18 8.05 -4.15
C LEU A 8 4.62 6.67 -4.68
N GLY A 9 4.28 5.57 -4.00
CA GLY A 9 4.71 4.23 -4.42
C GLY A 9 6.22 4.03 -4.35
N ILE A 10 6.86 4.54 -3.29
CA ILE A 10 8.30 4.46 -3.08
C ILE A 10 8.64 4.08 -1.65
N ALA A 11 9.79 3.45 -1.42
CA ALA A 11 10.49 3.49 -0.15
C ALA A 11 11.72 4.39 -0.29
N ALA A 12 11.92 5.30 0.66
CA ALA A 12 12.96 6.32 0.59
C ALA A 12 13.80 6.33 1.87
N ILE A 13 15.07 6.72 1.73
CA ILE A 13 16.00 6.96 2.84
C ILE A 13 16.88 8.17 2.54
N SER A 14 17.39 8.82 3.57
CA SER A 14 18.36 9.91 3.40
C SER A 14 19.25 10.05 4.62
N TYR A 15 20.51 10.36 4.35
CA TYR A 15 21.48 10.76 5.36
C TYR A 15 22.23 11.98 4.88
N LYS A 16 22.33 12.99 5.73
CA LYS A 16 22.89 14.31 5.39
C LYS A 16 24.20 14.26 4.58
N PRO A 17 25.20 13.40 4.87
CA PRO A 17 26.43 13.35 4.09
C PRO A 17 26.25 13.00 2.61
N LEU A 18 25.20 12.24 2.26
CA LEU A 18 24.95 11.71 0.91
C LEU A 18 23.63 12.18 0.30
N ALA A 19 22.90 13.08 0.96
CA ALA A 19 21.58 13.56 0.52
C ALA A 19 21.56 14.28 -0.84
N GLU A 20 22.72 14.54 -1.45
CA GLU A 20 22.86 15.18 -2.76
C GLU A 20 23.77 14.37 -3.69
N VAL A 21 24.09 13.12 -3.33
CA VAL A 21 25.01 12.26 -4.09
C VAL A 21 24.22 11.14 -4.73
N ASP A 22 24.27 11.05 -6.05
CA ASP A 22 23.70 9.92 -6.76
C ASP A 22 24.59 8.68 -6.62
N LEU A 23 24.22 7.77 -5.71
CA LEU A 23 24.93 6.52 -5.48
C LEU A 23 24.89 5.54 -6.67
N SER A 24 24.05 5.75 -7.68
CA SER A 24 24.07 4.91 -8.88
C SER A 24 25.36 5.09 -9.70
N GLN A 25 26.06 6.21 -9.47
CA GLN A 25 27.32 6.57 -10.13
C GLN A 25 28.56 6.13 -9.33
N HIS A 26 28.37 5.41 -8.23
CA HIS A 26 29.43 5.05 -7.30
C HIS A 26 29.39 3.56 -6.96
N GLU A 27 30.55 3.00 -6.66
CA GLU A 27 30.64 1.66 -6.10
C GLU A 27 30.18 1.64 -4.64
N ARG A 28 29.92 0.45 -4.13
CA ARG A 28 29.57 0.25 -2.72
C ARG A 28 30.67 0.82 -1.81
N GLY A 29 30.29 1.72 -0.90
CA GLY A 29 31.23 2.36 0.02
C GLY A 29 31.80 3.70 -0.48
N GLU A 30 31.49 4.09 -1.72
CA GLU A 30 31.91 5.36 -2.31
C GLU A 30 30.76 6.39 -2.31
N PRO A 31 31.06 7.70 -2.37
CA PRO A 31 32.38 8.31 -2.25
C PRO A 31 32.93 8.22 -0.82
N LEU A 32 34.17 7.74 -0.67
CA LEU A 32 34.77 7.34 0.62
C LEU A 32 34.69 8.44 1.69
N GLU A 33 34.98 9.70 1.32
CA GLU A 33 34.95 10.82 2.24
C GLU A 33 33.56 10.99 2.88
N LYS A 34 32.49 11.03 2.08
CA LYS A 34 31.12 11.19 2.58
C LYS A 34 30.60 9.92 3.22
N TRP A 35 30.95 8.76 2.68
CA TRP A 35 30.57 7.46 3.23
C TRP A 35 31.16 7.24 4.62
N SER A 36 32.40 7.68 4.86
CA SER A 36 33.08 7.56 6.16
C SER A 36 32.36 8.30 7.30
N LEU A 37 31.60 9.36 6.97
CA LEU A 37 30.84 10.18 7.92
C LEU A 37 29.57 9.49 8.43
N LEU A 38 29.11 8.42 7.77
CA LEU A 38 27.95 7.66 8.20
C LEU A 38 28.28 6.77 9.41
N LYS A 39 27.32 6.63 10.32
CA LYS A 39 27.38 5.59 11.37
C LYS A 39 27.17 4.21 10.75
N SER A 40 27.66 3.15 11.40
CA SER A 40 27.56 1.77 10.87
C SER A 40 26.13 1.36 10.50
N ALA A 41 25.13 1.68 11.33
CA ALA A 41 23.73 1.37 11.05
C ALA A 41 23.17 2.13 9.83
N GLN A 42 23.69 3.35 9.59
CA GLN A 42 23.32 4.16 8.43
C GLN A 42 23.93 3.59 7.15
N LYS A 43 25.22 3.19 7.20
CA LYS A 43 25.90 2.51 6.08
C LYS A 43 25.12 1.27 5.66
N LEU A 44 24.83 0.37 6.59
CA LEU A 44 24.08 -0.86 6.31
C LEU A 44 22.69 -0.58 5.72
N SER A 45 21.98 0.43 6.26
CA SER A 45 20.66 0.77 5.74
C SER A 45 20.71 1.32 4.32
N LEU A 46 21.71 2.15 4.04
CA LEU A 46 21.89 2.77 2.73
C LEU A 46 22.41 1.76 1.70
N GLU A 47 23.31 0.84 2.09
CA GLU A 47 23.76 -0.26 1.25
C GLU A 47 22.60 -1.14 0.83
N ALA A 48 21.74 -1.51 1.77
CA ALA A 48 20.58 -2.33 1.49
C ALA A 48 19.69 -1.69 0.42
N VAL A 49 19.38 -0.40 0.55
CA VAL A 49 18.52 0.33 -0.40
C VAL A 49 19.22 0.56 -1.74
N ALA A 50 20.48 0.99 -1.73
CA ALA A 50 21.17 1.43 -2.94
C ALA A 50 21.72 0.29 -3.81
N TYR A 51 22.11 -0.82 -3.19
CA TYR A 51 22.90 -1.85 -3.88
C TYR A 51 22.36 -3.28 -3.71
N GLU A 52 21.44 -3.53 -2.78
CA GLU A 52 21.01 -4.90 -2.48
C GLU A 52 19.56 -5.16 -2.88
N MET A 53 18.64 -4.23 -2.65
CA MET A 53 17.24 -4.37 -3.05
C MET A 53 17.11 -4.52 -4.58
N GLN A 54 16.41 -5.58 -4.99
CA GLN A 54 16.11 -5.89 -6.39
C GLN A 54 14.61 -5.88 -6.65
N GLU A 55 14.25 -5.84 -7.94
CA GLU A 55 12.87 -6.08 -8.37
C GLU A 55 12.36 -7.44 -7.85
N GLY A 56 11.13 -7.46 -7.35
CA GLY A 56 10.49 -8.63 -6.74
C GLY A 56 10.77 -8.81 -5.24
N ASP A 57 11.71 -8.05 -4.65
CA ASP A 57 11.93 -8.11 -3.20
C ASP A 57 10.71 -7.63 -2.43
N ILE A 58 10.39 -8.33 -1.34
CA ILE A 58 9.30 -7.95 -0.43
C ILE A 58 9.86 -7.13 0.72
N ILE A 59 9.31 -5.93 0.90
CA ILE A 59 9.64 -5.05 2.01
C ILE A 59 8.45 -4.85 2.93
N TYR A 60 8.75 -4.67 4.22
CA TYR A 60 7.75 -4.41 5.26
C TYR A 60 8.05 -3.09 5.93
N VAL A 61 7.00 -2.32 6.23
CA VAL A 61 7.13 -1.02 6.89
C VAL A 61 6.77 -1.17 8.35
N LYS A 62 7.69 -0.75 9.21
CA LYS A 62 7.53 -0.79 10.65
C LYS A 62 7.29 0.61 11.22
N GLN A 63 6.26 0.75 12.05
CA GLN A 63 6.01 1.95 12.84
C GLN A 63 5.84 1.55 14.31
N GLY A 64 6.80 1.94 15.14
CA GLY A 64 6.88 1.48 16.53
C GLY A 64 7.01 -0.05 16.59
N PRO A 65 6.15 -0.77 17.35
CA PRO A 65 6.17 -2.23 17.47
C PRO A 65 5.38 -2.96 16.37
N ALA A 66 4.79 -2.24 15.41
CA ALA A 66 3.89 -2.81 14.43
C ALA A 66 4.47 -2.77 13.01
N ILE A 67 4.28 -3.84 12.25
CA ILE A 67 4.35 -3.80 10.79
C ILE A 67 3.01 -3.27 10.31
N ILE A 68 3.04 -2.19 9.53
CA ILE A 68 1.86 -1.45 9.10
C ILE A 68 1.64 -1.51 7.59
N SER A 69 2.61 -2.02 6.84
CA SER A 69 2.50 -2.20 5.40
C SER A 69 3.46 -3.27 4.90
N ARG A 70 3.15 -3.79 3.73
CA ARG A 70 3.97 -4.67 2.90
C ARG A 70 3.96 -4.10 1.49
N GLY A 71 5.08 -4.20 0.80
CA GLY A 71 5.18 -3.84 -0.60
C GLY A 71 6.16 -4.72 -1.33
N GLU A 72 6.06 -4.70 -2.65
CA GLU A 72 6.97 -5.39 -3.56
C GLU A 72 7.75 -4.36 -4.37
N VAL A 73 9.08 -4.47 -4.32
CA VAL A 73 10.00 -3.60 -5.05
C VAL A 73 9.80 -3.82 -6.55
N GLN A 74 9.58 -2.74 -7.29
CA GLN A 74 9.29 -2.80 -8.73
C GLN A 74 10.52 -2.57 -9.62
N ALA A 75 11.54 -1.91 -9.07
CA ALA A 75 12.77 -1.66 -9.78
C ALA A 75 13.90 -1.46 -8.77
N PRO A 76 15.17 -1.63 -9.19
CA PRO A 76 16.32 -1.29 -8.37
C PRO A 76 16.33 0.17 -7.92
N TYR A 77 17.30 0.49 -7.07
CA TYR A 77 17.60 1.83 -6.61
C TYR A 77 17.57 2.89 -7.73
N LYS A 78 17.00 4.05 -7.40
CA LYS A 78 17.14 5.28 -8.16
C LYS A 78 17.43 6.45 -7.24
N PHE A 79 18.18 7.41 -7.75
CA PHE A 79 18.35 8.71 -7.13
C PHE A 79 17.40 9.72 -7.75
N GLU A 80 16.55 10.34 -6.95
CA GLU A 80 15.57 11.31 -7.42
C GLU A 80 15.64 12.60 -6.60
N SER A 81 16.40 13.56 -7.12
CA SER A 81 16.58 14.88 -6.48
C SER A 81 15.49 15.88 -6.84
N GLY A 82 14.67 15.61 -7.87
CA GLY A 82 13.61 16.50 -8.33
C GLY A 82 12.28 16.36 -7.59
N LEU A 83 12.09 15.27 -6.84
CA LEU A 83 10.89 15.09 -6.02
C LEU A 83 10.93 15.99 -4.78
N ASP A 84 9.84 16.70 -4.50
CA ASP A 84 9.66 17.48 -3.28
C ASP A 84 9.32 16.60 -2.06
N LEU A 85 10.07 15.50 -1.90
CA LEU A 85 9.99 14.64 -0.73
C LEU A 85 11.01 15.12 0.30
N ARG A 86 10.52 15.87 1.30
CA ARG A 86 11.33 16.44 2.38
C ARG A 86 10.80 16.03 3.73
N ASP A 87 11.69 15.90 4.71
CA ASP A 87 11.27 15.73 6.10
C ASP A 87 10.82 17.06 6.73
N GLU A 88 10.38 16.99 7.99
CA GLU A 88 9.94 18.14 8.78
C GLU A 88 11.03 19.23 8.93
N LYS A 89 12.30 18.91 8.64
CA LYS A 89 13.44 19.83 8.67
C LYS A 89 13.83 20.33 7.27
N GLY A 90 13.08 19.97 6.24
CA GLY A 90 13.34 20.33 4.86
C GLY A 90 14.45 19.52 4.18
N ILE A 91 14.96 18.45 4.82
CA ILE A 91 16.03 17.62 4.25
C ILE A 91 15.42 16.73 3.15
N PRO A 92 15.99 16.69 1.93
CA PRO A 92 15.46 15.87 0.84
C PRO A 92 15.70 14.37 1.05
N TRP A 93 14.81 13.55 0.50
CA TRP A 93 14.86 12.08 0.53
C TRP A 93 15.02 11.48 -0.87
N PRO A 94 16.21 11.61 -1.48
CA PRO A 94 16.39 11.28 -2.89
C PRO A 94 16.72 9.79 -3.14
N HIS A 95 17.19 9.05 -2.14
CA HIS A 95 17.54 7.64 -2.32
C HIS A 95 16.29 6.79 -2.21
N GLN A 96 15.84 6.24 -3.33
CA GLN A 96 14.53 5.63 -3.45
C GLN A 96 14.58 4.28 -4.14
N VAL A 97 13.63 3.42 -3.78
CA VAL A 97 13.25 2.24 -4.57
C VAL A 97 11.75 2.35 -4.88
N PRO A 98 11.32 2.15 -6.14
CA PRO A 98 9.90 2.06 -6.49
C PRO A 98 9.26 0.82 -5.88
N VAL A 99 8.05 0.95 -5.33
CA VAL A 99 7.36 -0.10 -4.58
C VAL A 99 5.87 -0.08 -4.87
N ILE A 100 5.29 -1.23 -5.18
CA ILE A 100 3.83 -1.42 -5.13
C ILE A 100 3.45 -1.79 -3.70
N TRP A 101 2.81 -0.86 -3.01
CA TRP A 101 2.30 -1.07 -1.65
C TRP A 101 0.99 -1.84 -1.66
N GLU A 102 0.84 -2.79 -0.74
CA GLU A 102 -0.43 -3.48 -0.54
C GLU A 102 -1.48 -2.50 0.01
N PRO A 103 -2.61 -2.28 -0.69
CA PRO A 103 -3.56 -1.22 -0.34
C PRO A 103 -4.25 -1.46 1.01
N TYR A 104 -4.61 -2.73 1.28
CA TYR A 104 -5.37 -3.15 2.46
C TYR A 104 -4.54 -4.04 3.38
N PHE A 105 -3.37 -3.55 3.80
CA PHE A 105 -2.52 -4.28 4.72
C PHE A 105 -3.06 -4.21 6.16
N LEU A 106 -3.21 -5.36 6.82
CA LEU A 106 -3.61 -5.43 8.22
C LEU A 106 -2.38 -5.30 9.11
N ALA A 107 -2.30 -4.19 9.85
CA ALA A 107 -1.19 -3.93 10.74
C ALA A 107 -1.10 -5.00 11.84
N ALA A 108 0.10 -5.46 12.14
CA ALA A 108 0.33 -6.50 13.13
C ALA A 108 1.54 -6.18 14.01
N LYS A 109 1.39 -6.40 15.33
CA LYS A 109 2.48 -6.18 16.30
C LYS A 109 3.41 -7.39 16.29
N ILE A 110 4.69 -7.14 16.03
CA ILE A 110 5.72 -8.18 16.02
C ILE A 110 7.01 -7.62 16.62
N SER A 111 7.66 -8.44 17.45
CA SER A 111 8.99 -8.13 17.97
C SER A 111 10.04 -8.75 17.05
N LEU A 112 10.71 -7.91 16.27
CA LEU A 112 11.85 -8.28 15.42
C LEU A 112 13.21 -7.95 16.08
N GLY A 113 13.19 -7.59 17.37
CA GLY A 113 14.36 -7.20 18.16
C GLY A 113 14.52 -5.67 18.30
N ALA A 114 15.58 -5.26 18.99
CA ALA A 114 15.97 -3.85 19.12
C ALA A 114 16.73 -3.42 17.86
N GLU A 115 16.03 -2.72 16.97
CA GLU A 115 16.55 -2.33 15.66
C GLU A 115 17.20 -0.95 15.74
N MET A 116 18.52 -0.89 15.57
CA MET A 116 19.27 0.37 15.50
C MET A 116 19.37 0.93 14.07
N SER A 117 19.02 0.13 13.05
CA SER A 117 19.05 0.50 11.64
C SER A 117 17.65 0.84 11.11
N THR A 118 17.59 1.77 10.17
CA THR A 118 16.34 2.13 9.48
C THR A 118 15.85 1.02 8.57
N VAL A 119 16.79 0.31 7.94
CA VAL A 119 16.51 -0.86 7.10
C VAL A 119 17.17 -2.07 7.75
N LYS A 120 16.42 -3.17 7.80
CA LYS A 120 16.87 -4.45 8.32
C LYS A 120 16.59 -5.51 7.27
N ARG A 121 17.61 -6.30 6.93
CA ARG A 121 17.41 -7.53 6.17
C ARG A 121 16.71 -8.54 7.06
N LEU A 122 15.60 -9.09 6.60
CA LEU A 122 14.87 -10.13 7.31
C LEU A 122 15.60 -11.46 7.15
N THR A 123 15.81 -12.17 8.26
CA THR A 123 16.31 -13.54 8.23
C THR A 123 15.18 -14.52 7.89
N PRO A 124 15.47 -15.77 7.51
CA PRO A 124 14.43 -16.79 7.32
C PRO A 124 13.50 -16.94 8.53
N GLU A 125 14.01 -16.80 9.75
CA GLU A 125 13.21 -16.87 10.98
C GLU A 125 12.29 -15.65 11.16
N ASP A 126 12.75 -14.45 10.77
CA ASP A 126 11.91 -13.25 10.76
C ASP A 126 10.77 -13.41 9.74
N ILE A 127 11.09 -13.92 8.55
CA ILE A 127 10.10 -14.21 7.49
C ILE A 127 9.09 -15.23 8.00
N GLU A 128 9.52 -16.35 8.59
CA GLU A 128 8.62 -17.38 9.11
C GLU A 128 7.66 -16.81 10.18
N LYS A 129 8.16 -15.93 11.06
CA LYS A 129 7.29 -15.26 12.06
C LYS A 129 6.27 -14.33 11.40
N LEU A 130 6.68 -13.55 10.40
CA LEU A 130 5.79 -12.67 9.65
C LEU A 130 4.72 -13.48 8.91
N GLU A 131 5.12 -14.55 8.21
CA GLU A 131 4.20 -15.43 7.49
C GLU A 131 3.20 -16.11 8.42
N LYS A 132 3.64 -16.65 9.57
CA LYS A 132 2.74 -17.22 10.57
C LYS A 132 1.72 -16.20 11.06
N MET A 133 2.15 -14.96 11.27
CA MET A 133 1.28 -13.88 11.70
C MET A 133 0.26 -13.53 10.62
N PHE A 134 0.70 -13.34 9.37
CA PHE A 134 -0.18 -12.91 8.28
C PHE A 134 -1.06 -14.03 7.70
N ARG A 135 -0.67 -15.30 7.79
CA ARG A 135 -1.56 -16.42 7.44
C ARG A 135 -2.86 -16.40 8.25
N VAL A 136 -2.79 -16.06 9.54
CA VAL A 136 -3.99 -15.91 10.38
C VAL A 136 -4.86 -14.75 9.89
N PHE A 137 -4.23 -13.68 9.39
CA PHE A 137 -4.93 -12.52 8.86
C PHE A 137 -5.50 -12.73 7.46
N ASP A 138 -4.87 -13.50 6.58
CA ASP A 138 -5.39 -13.75 5.22
C ASP A 138 -6.71 -14.52 5.26
N HIS A 139 -6.87 -15.47 6.19
CA HIS A 139 -8.16 -16.12 6.42
C HIS A 139 -9.24 -15.11 6.90
N ALA A 140 -8.86 -14.17 7.77
CA ALA A 140 -9.78 -13.14 8.26
C ALA A 140 -10.11 -12.07 7.20
N LYS A 141 -9.11 -11.69 6.38
CA LYS A 141 -9.22 -10.70 5.30
C LYS A 141 -10.04 -11.25 4.15
N HIS A 142 -9.83 -12.51 3.77
CA HIS A 142 -10.67 -13.18 2.78
C HIS A 142 -12.12 -13.23 3.25
N ARG A 143 -12.36 -13.58 4.53
CA ARG A 143 -13.71 -13.57 5.12
C ARG A 143 -14.36 -12.19 5.04
N LYS A 144 -13.63 -11.12 5.39
CA LYS A 144 -14.17 -9.75 5.36
C LYS A 144 -14.40 -9.25 3.93
N LYS A 145 -13.54 -9.59 2.99
CA LYS A 145 -13.74 -9.27 1.56
C LYS A 145 -14.98 -9.97 1.01
N VAL A 146 -15.16 -11.26 1.32
CA VAL A 146 -16.36 -12.01 0.96
C VAL A 146 -17.60 -11.37 1.60
N GLU A 147 -17.54 -10.96 2.86
CA GLU A 147 -18.65 -10.27 3.53
C GLU A 147 -19.04 -8.95 2.84
N ILE A 148 -18.06 -8.15 2.40
CA ILE A 148 -18.32 -6.90 1.66
C ILE A 148 -18.96 -7.21 0.30
N MET A 149 -18.38 -8.14 -0.47
CA MET A 149 -18.93 -8.53 -1.78
C MET A 149 -20.36 -9.07 -1.67
N VAL A 150 -20.66 -9.85 -0.61
CA VAL A 150 -22.01 -10.37 -0.36
C VAL A 150 -22.99 -9.25 -0.01
N LYS A 151 -22.56 -8.21 0.73
CA LYS A 151 -23.42 -7.05 1.02
C LYS A 151 -23.71 -6.22 -0.22
N GLU A 152 -22.68 -5.93 -1.02
CA GLU A 152 -22.84 -5.21 -2.29
C GLU A 152 -23.78 -5.95 -3.24
N GLN A 153 -23.66 -7.28 -3.34
CA GLN A 153 -24.57 -8.08 -4.17
C GLN A 153 -26.01 -8.04 -3.64
N ALA A 154 -26.21 -8.14 -2.32
CA ALA A 154 -27.54 -8.08 -1.73
C ALA A 154 -28.23 -6.72 -1.95
N GLU A 155 -27.48 -5.62 -1.95
CA GLU A 155 -28.00 -4.29 -2.27
C GLU A 155 -28.41 -4.18 -3.75
N ILE A 156 -27.64 -4.77 -4.66
CA ILE A 156 -27.99 -4.85 -6.09
C ILE A 156 -29.27 -5.68 -6.28
N ASP A 157 -29.34 -6.87 -5.69
CA ASP A 157 -30.50 -7.76 -5.81
C ASP A 157 -31.77 -7.11 -5.24
N ALA A 158 -31.66 -6.40 -4.11
CA ALA A 158 -32.79 -5.67 -3.51
C ALA A 158 -33.29 -4.54 -4.41
N ALA A 159 -32.38 -3.77 -5.04
CA ALA A 159 -32.74 -2.71 -5.96
C ALA A 159 -33.40 -3.24 -7.24
N GLU A 160 -32.98 -4.42 -7.73
CA GLU A 160 -33.60 -5.08 -8.87
C GLU A 160 -35.04 -5.52 -8.56
N ILE A 161 -35.27 -6.11 -7.38
CA ILE A 161 -36.62 -6.48 -6.92
C ILE A 161 -37.52 -5.25 -6.80
N GLU A 162 -37.05 -4.16 -6.19
CA GLU A 162 -37.82 -2.93 -6.05
C GLU A 162 -38.18 -2.32 -7.42
N ALA A 163 -37.25 -2.38 -8.38
CA ALA A 163 -37.49 -1.93 -9.74
C ALA A 163 -38.54 -2.76 -10.49
N GLU A 164 -38.53 -4.10 -10.31
CA GLU A 164 -39.55 -4.99 -10.88
C GLU A 164 -40.94 -4.74 -10.28
N GLU A 165 -41.03 -4.59 -8.95
CA GLU A 165 -42.29 -4.27 -8.26
C GLU A 165 -42.86 -2.92 -8.74
N GLN A 166 -42.01 -1.90 -8.87
CA GLN A 166 -42.43 -0.58 -9.36
C GLN A 166 -42.92 -0.67 -10.82
N ALA A 167 -42.23 -1.42 -11.68
CA ALA A 167 -42.66 -1.61 -13.07
C ALA A 167 -44.02 -2.32 -13.17
N GLU A 168 -44.33 -3.28 -12.29
CA GLU A 168 -45.63 -3.93 -12.24
C GLU A 168 -46.74 -2.98 -11.79
N ILE A 169 -46.46 -2.13 -10.79
CA ILE A 169 -47.39 -1.09 -10.32
C ILE A 169 -47.70 -0.11 -11.45
N ASP A 170 -46.68 0.39 -12.15
CA ASP A 170 -46.84 1.33 -13.25
C ASP A 170 -47.64 0.69 -14.40
N ALA A 171 -47.34 -0.57 -14.77
CA ALA A 171 -48.09 -1.29 -15.79
C ALA A 171 -49.57 -1.50 -15.42
N LYS A 172 -49.86 -1.79 -14.14
CA LYS A 172 -51.25 -1.89 -13.63
C LYS A 172 -51.97 -0.54 -13.67
N ALA A 173 -51.27 0.55 -13.34
CA ALA A 173 -51.82 1.91 -13.41
C ALA A 173 -52.19 2.29 -14.84
N ASP A 174 -51.32 2.00 -15.81
CA ASP A 174 -51.57 2.24 -17.25
C ASP A 174 -52.78 1.45 -17.76
N ILE A 175 -52.89 0.17 -17.39
CA ILE A 175 -54.04 -0.67 -17.74
C ILE A 175 -55.34 -0.10 -17.14
N ALA A 176 -55.29 0.38 -15.89
CA ALA A 176 -56.45 0.98 -15.23
C ALA A 176 -56.87 2.29 -15.90
N ALA A 177 -55.92 3.15 -16.25
CA ALA A 177 -56.17 4.40 -16.99
C ALA A 177 -56.81 4.12 -18.35
N TYR A 178 -56.28 3.16 -19.12
CA TYR A 178 -56.85 2.76 -20.41
C TYR A 178 -58.30 2.26 -20.27
N LYS A 179 -58.60 1.43 -19.25
CA LYS A 179 -59.96 0.94 -18.99
C LYS A 179 -60.92 2.07 -18.62
N ALA A 180 -60.48 3.04 -17.82
CA ALA A 180 -61.30 4.18 -17.43
C ALA A 180 -61.66 5.08 -18.62
N ASP A 181 -60.73 5.29 -19.55
CA ASP A 181 -61.00 6.08 -20.75
C ASP A 181 -61.90 5.34 -21.75
N ALA A 182 -61.74 4.01 -21.90
CA ALA A 182 -62.64 3.21 -22.72
C ALA A 182 -64.11 3.26 -22.25
N GLN A 183 -64.35 3.35 -20.93
CA GLN A 183 -65.70 3.49 -20.37
C GLN A 183 -66.35 4.84 -20.69
N LYS A 184 -65.57 5.92 -20.84
CA LYS A 184 -66.09 7.26 -21.17
C LYS A 184 -66.54 7.40 -22.63
N VAL A 185 -65.98 6.58 -23.53
CA VAL A 185 -66.31 6.64 -24.97
C VAL A 185 -67.56 5.82 -25.32
N GLY A 186 -67.96 4.89 -24.45
CA GLY A 186 -69.13 4.02 -24.65
C GLY A 186 -70.42 4.45 -23.94
N ALA A 187 -70.41 5.58 -23.21
CA ALA A 187 -71.55 6.15 -22.50
C ALA A 187 -72.02 7.45 -23.17
#